data_AF-A0A162G4S1-F1
#
_entry.id   AF-A0A162G4S1-F1
#
_cell.length_a   1.000
_cell.length_b   1.000
_cell.length_c   1.000
_cell.angle_alpha   90.00
_cell.angle_beta   90.00
_cell.angle_gamma   90.00
#
_symmetry.space_group_name_H-M   'P 1'
#
loop_
_entity.id
_entity.type
_entity.pdbx_description
1 polymer ?
#
loop_
_entity_poly.entity_id
_entity_poly.type
_entity_poly.pdbx_seq_one_letter_code
_entity_poly.pdbx_strand_id
1 'polypeptide(L)'
;PFVTPLLVIIHFLLSPTRHSDLKLLVLLPLGLLLDSLMLHFGVFAVDPAIANQSWFPVWLVCLWIMFLISFNHSLNWLLKCSKVILFALGSVAGTSSYWGGIKAGALLATWPDASVVAALALSWGILLPLLVAAYSNLMKPTMARTTR
;
A
#
# COMPACT_ATOMS: atom_id res chain seq x y z
N PRO A 1 -16.28 3.40 7.45
CA PRO A 1 -15.99 3.77 6.04
C PRO A 1 -15.67 5.27 5.81
N PHE A 2 -16.34 6.22 6.47
CA PHE A 2 -16.19 7.67 6.17
C PHE A 2 -14.98 8.35 6.83
N VAL A 3 -14.38 7.72 7.84
CA VAL A 3 -13.22 8.28 8.56
C VAL A 3 -11.97 8.31 7.68
N THR A 4 -11.76 7.29 6.83
CA THR A 4 -10.54 7.18 6.01
C THR A 4 -10.45 8.25 4.91
N PRO A 5 -11.52 8.59 4.15
CA PRO A 5 -11.48 9.77 3.28
C PRO A 5 -11.21 11.07 4.02
N LEU A 6 -11.81 11.25 5.21
CA LEU A 6 -11.60 12.45 6.02
C LEU A 6 -10.13 12.60 6.42
N LEU A 7 -9.47 11.50 6.81
CA LEU A 7 -8.04 11.51 7.13
C LEU A 7 -7.16 11.88 5.93
N VAL A 8 -7.48 11.36 4.73
CA VAL A 8 -6.77 11.74 3.50
C VAL A 8 -6.93 13.23 3.21
N ILE A 9 -8.16 13.76 3.34
CA ILE A 9 -8.43 15.19 3.14
C ILE A 9 -7.65 16.04 4.15
N ILE A 10 -7.71 15.69 5.44
CA ILE A 10 -6.99 16.39 6.51
C ILE A 10 -5.48 16.36 6.25
N HIS A 11 -4.92 15.22 5.83
CA HIS A 11 -3.51 15.14 5.46
C HIS A 11 -3.16 16.14 4.36
N PHE A 12 -3.92 16.19 3.26
CA PHE A 12 -3.62 17.13 2.18
C PHE A 12 -3.84 18.58 2.57
N LEU A 13 -4.77 18.89 3.47
CA LEU A 13 -4.94 20.25 4.00
C LEU A 13 -3.74 20.70 4.84
N LEU A 14 -3.21 19.82 5.68
CA LEU A 14 -2.12 20.14 6.61
C LEU A 14 -0.71 19.91 6.05
N SER A 15 -0.57 19.03 5.05
CA SER A 15 0.73 18.63 4.51
C SER A 15 1.42 19.81 3.83
N PRO A 16 2.67 20.13 4.22
CA PRO A 16 3.48 21.14 3.53
C PRO A 16 4.07 20.61 2.20
N THR A 17 4.00 19.29 1.94
CA THR A 17 4.64 18.63 0.78
C THR A 17 3.65 18.05 -0.22
N ARG A 18 2.46 18.67 -0.36
CA ARG A 18 1.34 18.17 -1.19
C ARG A 18 1.74 17.75 -2.59
N HIS A 19 2.59 18.52 -3.26
CA HIS A 19 3.04 18.20 -4.62
C HIS A 19 3.89 16.92 -4.69
N SER A 20 4.75 16.68 -3.70
CA SER A 20 5.53 15.44 -3.62
C SER A 20 4.62 14.26 -3.31
N ASP A 21 3.64 14.45 -2.44
CA ASP A 21 2.67 13.42 -2.04
C ASP A 21 1.77 13.02 -3.23
N LEU A 22 1.33 14.01 -4.04
CA LEU A 22 0.53 13.75 -5.24
C LEU A 22 1.31 12.95 -6.31
N LYS A 23 2.62 13.19 -6.47
CA LYS A 23 3.44 12.42 -7.42
C LYS A 23 3.42 10.93 -7.08
N LEU A 24 3.42 10.57 -5.81
CA LEU A 24 3.41 9.17 -5.38
C LEU A 24 2.14 8.41 -5.75
N LEU A 25 1.04 9.12 -5.99
CA LEU A 25 -0.21 8.49 -6.40
C LEU A 25 -0.12 7.81 -7.77
N VAL A 26 0.92 8.10 -8.57
CA VAL A 26 1.23 7.33 -9.79
C VAL A 26 1.51 5.86 -9.48
N LEU A 27 1.96 5.54 -8.26
CA LEU A 27 2.21 4.16 -7.81
C LEU A 27 0.97 3.47 -7.25
N LEU A 28 -0.13 4.20 -7.02
CA LEU A 28 -1.38 3.68 -6.48
C LEU A 28 -1.92 2.45 -7.23
N PRO A 29 -1.91 2.41 -8.58
CA PRO A 29 -2.41 1.26 -9.32
C PRO A 29 -1.71 -0.05 -8.97
N LEU A 30 -0.44 -0.05 -8.55
CA LEU A 30 0.28 -1.27 -8.18
C LEU A 30 -0.30 -1.93 -6.93
N GLY A 31 -0.62 -1.12 -5.91
CA GLY A 31 -1.24 -1.61 -4.69
C GLY A 31 -2.68 -2.07 -4.92
N LEU A 32 -3.46 -1.28 -5.65
CA LEU A 32 -4.84 -1.63 -6.00
C LEU A 32 -4.92 -2.89 -6.86
N LEU A 33 -3.97 -3.08 -7.79
CA LEU A 33 -3.89 -4.29 -8.60
C LEU A 33 -3.60 -5.51 -7.73
N LEU A 34 -2.66 -5.41 -6.78
CA LEU A 34 -2.36 -6.52 -5.89
C LEU A 34 -3.60 -6.95 -5.09
N ASP A 35 -4.28 -5.98 -4.47
CA ASP A 35 -5.48 -6.28 -3.68
C ASP A 35 -6.62 -6.80 -4.55
N SER A 36 -6.78 -6.25 -5.75
CA SER A 36 -7.79 -6.73 -6.70
C SER A 36 -7.52 -8.17 -7.10
N LEU A 37 -6.26 -8.56 -7.30
CA LEU A 37 -5.89 -9.95 -7.57
C LEU A 37 -6.16 -10.85 -6.36
N MET A 38 -5.80 -10.43 -5.15
CA MET A 38 -6.06 -11.20 -3.93
C MET A 38 -7.56 -11.40 -3.68
N LEU A 39 -8.38 -10.36 -3.90
CA LEU A 39 -9.84 -10.44 -3.85
C LEU A 39 -10.40 -11.35 -4.95
N HIS A 40 -9.89 -11.23 -6.18
CA HIS A 40 -10.33 -12.03 -7.32
C HIS A 40 -10.04 -13.52 -7.15
N PHE A 41 -8.85 -13.87 -6.64
CA PHE A 41 -8.49 -15.26 -6.33
C PHE A 41 -9.10 -15.76 -5.01
N GLY A 42 -9.82 -14.89 -4.28
CA GLY A 42 -10.46 -15.24 -3.02
C GLY A 42 -9.45 -15.62 -1.95
N VAL A 43 -8.30 -14.95 -1.86
CA VAL A 43 -7.37 -15.10 -0.73
C VAL A 43 -8.00 -14.55 0.54
N PHE A 44 -8.62 -13.38 0.42
CA PHE A 44 -9.52 -12.79 1.40
C PHE A 44 -10.71 -12.14 0.69
N ALA A 45 -11.78 -11.88 1.43
CA ALA A 45 -12.93 -11.12 0.96
C ALA A 45 -13.18 -9.91 1.88
N VAL A 46 -13.95 -8.95 1.38
CA VAL A 46 -14.40 -7.80 2.16
C VAL A 46 -15.68 -8.19 2.90
N ASP A 47 -15.77 -7.86 4.18
CA ASP A 47 -16.98 -8.11 4.96
C ASP A 47 -18.16 -7.32 4.35
N PRO A 48 -19.25 -8.02 3.92
CA PRO A 48 -20.44 -7.38 3.34
C PRO A 48 -21.10 -6.35 4.25
N ALA A 49 -20.95 -6.46 5.57
CA ALA A 49 -21.48 -5.50 6.54
C ALA A 49 -20.73 -4.16 6.52
N ILE A 50 -19.49 -4.14 6.02
CA ILE A 50 -18.62 -2.96 6.05
C ILE A 50 -18.58 -2.25 4.70
N ALA A 51 -18.53 -3.01 3.61
CA ALA A 51 -18.56 -2.46 2.26
C ALA A 51 -19.19 -3.43 1.27
N ASN A 52 -19.93 -2.87 0.31
CA ASN A 52 -20.51 -3.64 -0.76
C ASN A 52 -19.41 -4.21 -1.67
N GLN A 53 -19.47 -5.50 -1.97
CA GLN A 53 -18.48 -6.21 -2.80
C GLN A 53 -18.56 -5.86 -4.30
N SER A 54 -19.61 -5.15 -4.74
CA SER A 54 -19.74 -4.75 -6.15
C SER A 54 -18.67 -3.77 -6.64
N TRP A 55 -17.98 -3.07 -5.71
CA TRP A 55 -16.96 -2.09 -6.02
C TRP A 55 -15.75 -2.27 -5.10
N PHE A 56 -14.57 -1.86 -5.58
CA PHE A 56 -13.37 -1.87 -4.75
C PHE A 56 -13.57 -0.95 -3.52
N PRO A 57 -13.27 -1.39 -2.29
CA PRO A 57 -13.63 -0.62 -1.10
C PRO A 57 -12.89 0.72 -1.02
N VAL A 58 -13.65 1.81 -0.93
CA VAL A 58 -13.09 3.18 -0.85
C VAL A 58 -12.12 3.32 0.32
N TRP A 59 -12.41 2.70 1.46
CA TRP A 59 -11.53 2.76 2.63
C TRP A 59 -10.16 2.13 2.37
N LEU A 60 -10.11 1.04 1.58
CA LEU A 60 -8.87 0.35 1.23
C LEU A 60 -8.04 1.19 0.24
N VAL A 61 -8.69 1.89 -0.70
CA VAL A 61 -8.03 2.88 -1.55
C VAL A 61 -7.40 3.99 -0.71
N CYS A 62 -8.13 4.52 0.27
CA CYS A 62 -7.61 5.55 1.17
C CYS A 62 -6.41 5.05 1.98
N LEU A 63 -6.42 3.80 2.46
CA LEU A 63 -5.27 3.21 3.15
C LEU A 63 -4.04 3.12 2.24
N TRP A 64 -4.22 2.72 0.98
CA TRP A 64 -3.13 2.72 -0.01
C TRP A 64 -2.57 4.11 -0.26
N ILE A 65 -3.43 5.13 -0.38
CA ILE A 65 -3.01 6.52 -0.52
C ILE A 65 -2.15 6.93 0.68
N MET A 66 -2.63 6.69 1.90
CA MET A 66 -1.91 7.04 3.14
C MET A 66 -0.58 6.28 3.30
N PHE A 67 -0.56 5.01 2.88
CA PHE A 67 0.66 4.22 2.87
C PHE A 67 1.70 4.78 1.88
N LEU A 68 1.29 5.10 0.65
CA LEU A 68 2.20 5.64 -0.36
C LEU A 68 2.79 6.99 0.06
N ILE A 69 1.97 7.93 0.51
CA ILE A 69 2.48 9.25 0.96
C ILE A 69 3.47 9.12 2.12
N SER A 70 3.35 8.07 2.95
CA SER A 70 4.27 7.83 4.07
C SER A 70 5.73 7.62 3.61
N PHE A 71 5.98 7.23 2.36
CA PHE A 71 7.33 7.16 1.78
C PHE A 71 8.05 8.51 1.77
N ASN A 72 7.33 9.62 1.58
CA ASN A 72 7.93 10.96 1.66
C ASN A 72 8.26 11.40 3.10
N HIS A 73 7.63 10.76 4.08
CA HIS A 73 7.68 11.16 5.48
C HIS A 73 8.37 10.08 6.31
N SER A 74 7.60 9.29 7.04
CA SER A 74 8.07 8.32 8.03
C SER A 74 8.77 7.09 7.44
N LEU A 75 8.57 6.77 6.17
CA LEU A 75 9.12 5.58 5.51
C LEU A 75 10.27 5.89 4.54
N ASN A 76 10.75 7.13 4.47
CA ASN A 76 11.85 7.50 3.57
C ASN A 76 13.12 6.66 3.82
N TRP A 77 13.36 6.27 5.08
CA TRP A 77 14.51 5.45 5.48
C TRP A 77 14.58 4.09 4.76
N LEU A 78 13.46 3.56 4.24
CA LEU A 78 13.42 2.32 3.46
C LEU A 78 14.31 2.40 2.20
N LEU A 79 14.56 3.59 1.66
CA LEU A 79 15.50 3.79 0.55
C LEU A 79 16.94 3.35 0.88
N LYS A 80 17.30 3.32 2.16
CA LYS A 80 18.65 2.94 2.64
C LYS A 80 18.76 1.44 2.91
N CYS A 81 17.65 0.70 2.88
CA CYS A 81 17.63 -0.72 3.17
C CYS A 81 18.04 -1.56 1.96
N SER A 82 18.66 -2.71 2.21
CA SER A 82 18.93 -3.69 1.16
C SER A 82 17.63 -4.35 0.67
N LYS A 83 17.62 -4.87 -0.56
CA LYS A 83 16.44 -5.58 -1.12
C LYS A 83 15.97 -6.76 -0.26
N VAL A 84 16.91 -7.44 0.41
CA VAL A 84 16.60 -8.55 1.32
C VAL A 84 15.87 -8.05 2.57
N ILE A 85 16.33 -6.95 3.16
CA ILE A 85 15.66 -6.33 4.31
C ILE A 85 14.26 -5.84 3.91
N LEU A 86 14.14 -5.21 2.73
CA LEU A 86 12.85 -4.76 2.21
C LEU A 86 11.88 -5.92 1.97
N PHE A 87 12.38 -7.05 1.46
CA PHE A 87 11.57 -8.25 1.29
C PHE A 87 11.07 -8.76 2.64
N ALA A 88 11.96 -8.92 3.63
CA ALA A 88 11.58 -9.40 4.95
C ALA A 88 10.58 -8.44 5.65
N LEU A 89 10.83 -7.12 5.58
CA LEU A 89 9.93 -6.11 6.13
C LEU A 89 8.57 -6.14 5.43
N GLY A 90 8.53 -6.24 4.10
CA GLY A 90 7.29 -6.35 3.34
C GLY A 90 6.51 -7.60 3.76
N SER A 91 7.16 -8.76 3.78
CA SER A 91 6.55 -10.02 4.17
C SER A 91 5.96 -9.99 5.58
N VAL A 92 6.62 -9.34 6.55
CA VAL A 92 6.13 -9.29 7.93
C VAL A 92 5.09 -8.17 8.10
N ALA A 93 5.42 -6.93 7.73
CA ALA A 93 4.58 -5.77 7.98
C ALA A 93 3.30 -5.78 7.14
N GLY A 94 3.43 -6.11 5.85
CA GLY A 94 2.29 -6.24 4.93
C GLY A 94 1.33 -7.32 5.41
N THR A 95 1.82 -8.53 5.66
CA THR A 95 0.99 -9.63 6.18
C THR A 95 0.32 -9.28 7.50
N SER A 96 1.05 -8.68 8.44
CA SER A 96 0.51 -8.28 9.74
C SER A 96 -0.63 -7.26 9.60
N SER A 97 -0.53 -6.34 8.64
CA SER A 97 -1.58 -5.35 8.36
C SER A 97 -2.89 -6.00 7.91
N TYR A 98 -2.83 -6.93 6.96
CA TYR A 98 -4.04 -7.63 6.45
C TYR A 98 -4.58 -8.61 7.46
N TRP A 99 -3.70 -9.32 8.19
CA TRP A 99 -4.11 -10.19 9.27
C TRP A 99 -4.81 -9.42 10.40
N GLY A 100 -4.30 -8.23 10.74
CA GLY A 100 -4.98 -7.30 11.64
C GLY A 100 -6.35 -6.88 11.13
N GLY A 101 -6.47 -6.56 9.84
CA GLY A 101 -7.76 -6.29 9.19
C GLY A 101 -8.75 -7.46 9.27
N ILE A 102 -8.27 -8.69 9.11
CA ILE A 102 -9.08 -9.91 9.27
C ILE A 102 -9.55 -10.06 10.72
N LYS A 103 -8.65 -9.91 11.69
CA LYS A 103 -9.01 -10.01 13.12
C LYS A 103 -9.90 -8.86 13.60
N ALA A 104 -9.83 -7.70 12.97
CA ALA A 104 -10.72 -6.58 13.22
C ALA A 104 -12.10 -6.73 12.54
N GLY A 105 -12.32 -7.78 11.75
CA GLY A 105 -13.56 -8.01 10.99
C GLY A 105 -13.71 -7.14 9.74
N ALA A 106 -12.68 -6.39 9.34
CA ALA A 106 -12.70 -5.59 8.11
C ALA A 106 -12.62 -6.46 6.84
N LEU A 107 -11.89 -7.56 6.95
CA LEU A 107 -11.67 -8.56 5.91
C LEU A 107 -12.02 -9.95 6.46
N LEU A 108 -12.32 -10.88 5.56
CA LEU A 108 -12.59 -12.27 5.88
C LEU A 108 -11.55 -13.14 5.18
N ALA A 109 -10.85 -13.98 5.94
CA ALA A 109 -9.99 -15.01 5.36
C ALA A 109 -10.87 -16.05 4.66
N THR A 110 -10.64 -16.28 3.37
CA THR A 110 -11.42 -17.21 2.55
C THR A 110 -10.64 -18.47 2.19
N TRP A 111 -9.31 -18.43 2.30
CA TRP A 111 -8.42 -19.59 2.27
C TRP A 111 -8.04 -20.04 3.70
N PRO A 112 -7.43 -21.24 3.86
CA PRO A 112 -6.83 -21.62 5.13
C PRO A 112 -5.79 -20.60 5.61
N ASP A 113 -5.74 -20.36 6.92
CA ASP A 113 -4.91 -19.32 7.56
C ASP A 113 -3.44 -19.34 7.06
N ALA A 114 -2.82 -20.52 7.02
CA ALA A 114 -1.43 -20.66 6.57
C ALA A 114 -1.25 -20.23 5.11
N SER A 115 -2.21 -20.52 4.24
CA SER A 115 -2.19 -20.15 2.82
C SER A 115 -2.41 -18.65 2.63
N VAL A 116 -3.30 -18.03 3.41
CA VAL A 116 -3.49 -16.56 3.42
C VAL A 116 -2.21 -15.86 3.85
N VAL A 117 -1.63 -16.29 4.97
CA VAL A 117 -0.37 -15.73 5.49
C VAL A 117 0.76 -15.89 4.48
N ALA A 118 0.89 -17.06 3.84
CA ALA A 118 1.92 -17.29 2.83
C ALA A 118 1.71 -16.40 1.58
N ALA A 119 0.49 -16.28 1.08
CA ALA A 119 0.16 -15.45 -0.08
C ALA A 119 0.44 -13.97 0.20
N LEU A 120 0.05 -13.47 1.38
CA LEU A 120 0.35 -12.11 1.82
C LEU A 120 1.85 -11.88 1.99
N ALA A 121 2.57 -12.81 2.62
CA ALA A 121 3.99 -12.67 2.88
C ALA A 121 4.81 -12.62 1.60
N LEU A 122 4.48 -13.49 0.63
CA LEU A 122 5.14 -13.50 -0.67
C LEU A 122 4.81 -12.26 -1.50
N SER A 123 3.52 -11.90 -1.58
CA SER A 123 3.11 -10.74 -2.38
C SER A 123 3.67 -9.43 -1.84
N TRP A 124 3.55 -9.19 -0.53
CA TRP A 124 4.10 -7.97 0.08
C TRP A 124 5.63 -7.97 0.15
N GLY A 125 6.26 -9.14 0.31
CA GLY A 125 7.70 -9.28 0.24
C GLY A 125 8.25 -8.85 -1.12
N ILE A 126 7.52 -9.12 -2.20
CA ILE A 126 7.90 -8.67 -3.55
C ILE A 126 7.49 -7.21 -3.79
N LEU A 127 6.30 -6.83 -3.36
CA LEU A 127 5.74 -5.51 -3.64
C LEU A 127 6.54 -4.39 -2.96
N LEU A 128 6.95 -4.54 -1.71
CA LEU A 128 7.61 -3.46 -0.98
C LEU A 128 8.95 -3.05 -1.64
N PRO A 129 9.88 -3.97 -1.99
CA PRO A 129 11.06 -3.63 -2.77
C PRO A 129 10.74 -2.96 -4.10
N LEU A 130 9.69 -3.40 -4.81
CA LEU A 130 9.27 -2.78 -6.08
C LEU A 130 8.79 -1.35 -5.88
N LEU A 131 7.97 -1.09 -4.85
CA LEU A 131 7.50 0.25 -4.51
C LEU A 131 8.65 1.17 -4.10
N VAL A 132 9.59 0.69 -3.28
CA VAL A 132 10.79 1.46 -2.90
C VAL A 132 11.64 1.78 -4.14
N ALA A 133 11.82 0.82 -5.05
CA ALA A 133 12.57 1.05 -6.28
C ALA A 133 11.87 2.06 -7.20
N ALA A 134 10.55 1.94 -7.38
CA ALA A 134 9.76 2.87 -8.19
C ALA A 134 9.74 4.28 -7.57
N TYR A 135 9.56 4.37 -6.25
CA TYR A 135 9.67 5.61 -5.49
C TYR A 135 11.03 6.29 -5.70
N SER A 136 12.12 5.53 -5.58
CA SER A 136 13.48 6.05 -5.77
C SER A 136 13.68 6.63 -7.17
N ASN A 137 13.09 6.03 -8.20
CA ASN A 137 13.19 6.53 -9.57
C ASN A 137 12.33 7.77 -9.80
N LEU A 138 11.15 7.85 -9.17
CA LEU A 138 10.25 8.99 -9.33
C LEU A 138 10.76 10.25 -8.62
N MET A 139 11.46 10.08 -7.49
CA MET A 139 11.99 11.19 -6.68
C MET A 139 13.40 11.62 -7.05
N LYS A 140 14.08 10.92 -7.97
CA LYS A 140 15.36 11.41 -8.52
C LYS A 140 15.13 12.81 -9.10
N PRO A 141 15.91 13.83 -8.69
CA PRO A 141 15.88 15.11 -9.37
C PRO A 141 16.21 14.84 -10.83
N THR A 142 15.34 15.26 -11.75
CA THR A 142 15.67 15.28 -13.17
C THR A 142 16.88 16.20 -13.29
N MET A 143 18.08 15.64 -13.35
CA MET A 143 19.26 16.41 -13.74
C MET A 143 18.97 16.86 -15.17
N ALA A 144 18.58 18.13 -15.30
CA ALA A 144 18.46 18.79 -16.58
C ALA A 144 19.77 18.53 -17.32
N ARG A 145 19.66 17.80 -18.42
CA ARG A 145 20.69 17.61 -19.43
C ARG A 145 21.04 19.00 -19.97
N THR A 146 21.89 19.72 -19.25
CA THR A 146 22.42 21.02 -19.64
C THR A 146 23.77 20.76 -20.30
N THR A 147 23.73 20.18 -21.49
CA THR A 147 24.84 20.28 -22.44
C THR A 147 24.41 21.32 -23.45
N ARG A 148 24.82 22.57 -23.17
CA ARG A 148 24.85 23.64 -24.16
C ARG A 148 26.30 23.81 -24.61
#